data_AF-D3YYG5-F1
#
_entry.id   AF-D3YYG5-F1
#
_cell.length_a   1.000
_cell.length_b   1.000
_cell.length_c   1.000
_cell.angle_alpha   90.00
_cell.angle_beta   90.00
_cell.angle_gamma   90.00
#
_symmetry.space_group_name_H-M   'P 1'
#
loop_
_entity.id
_entity.type
_entity.pdbx_description
1 polymer ?
#
loop_
_entity_poly.entity_id
_entity_poly.type
_entity_poly.pdbx_seq_one_letter_code
_entity_poly.pdbx_strand_id
1 'polypeptide(L)'
;MSAEVRLRQLQQLVLDPGFLGLEPLLDLLLGVHQELGASHLAQDKYVADFLQWVEPIAARLKEVRLQRDDFEILKVIGRGAFSEVSCFREERDVLVKGDRRWITQLHFAFQDENYLYLVMEYYVGGDLLTLLSKFGERI
;
A
#
# COMPACT_ATOMS: atom_id res chain seq x y z
N MET A 1 21.20 23.56 -21.88
CA MET A 1 21.49 22.63 -20.76
C MET A 1 22.16 21.38 -21.31
N SER A 2 23.29 20.96 -20.73
CA SER A 2 23.99 19.71 -21.12
C SER A 2 23.11 18.47 -20.84
N ALA A 3 23.32 17.39 -21.59
CA ALA A 3 22.61 16.11 -21.38
C ALA A 3 22.82 15.56 -19.95
N GLU A 4 24.01 15.75 -19.39
CA GLU A 4 24.33 15.33 -18.01
C GLU A 4 23.49 16.06 -16.96
N VAL A 5 23.23 17.35 -17.16
CA VAL A 5 22.39 18.15 -16.25
C VAL A 5 20.94 17.62 -16.28
N ARG A 6 20.42 17.29 -17.46
CA ARG A 6 19.08 16.72 -17.61
C ARG A 6 18.96 15.34 -16.96
N LEU A 7 19.98 14.50 -17.11
CA LEU A 7 20.01 13.17 -16.47
C LEU A 7 20.02 13.29 -14.94
N ARG A 8 20.81 14.20 -14.39
CA ARG A 8 20.81 14.45 -12.93
C ARG A 8 19.46 14.96 -12.45
N GLN A 9 18.83 15.87 -13.18
CA GLN A 9 17.48 16.34 -12.85
C GLN A 9 16.46 15.20 -12.82
N LEU A 10 16.51 14.30 -13.80
CA LEU A 10 15.60 13.17 -13.87
C LEU A 10 15.81 12.19 -12.70
N GLN A 11 17.06 11.92 -12.32
CA GLN A 11 17.36 11.12 -11.12
C GLN A 11 16.82 11.78 -9.85
N GLN A 12 16.94 13.10 -9.72
CA GLN A 12 16.39 13.82 -8.57
C GLN A 12 14.85 13.74 -8.53
N LEU A 13 14.17 13.83 -9.67
CA LEU A 13 12.71 13.70 -9.73
C LEU A 13 12.21 12.32 -9.30
N VAL A 14 12.92 11.25 -9.65
CA VAL A 14 12.55 9.88 -9.25
C VAL A 14 12.76 9.66 -7.75
N LEU A 15 13.77 10.32 -7.17
CA LEU A 15 14.08 10.23 -5.74
C LEU A 15 13.23 11.17 -4.87
N ASP A 16 12.54 12.15 -5.47
CA ASP A 16 11.69 13.10 -4.75
C ASP A 16 10.33 12.46 -4.38
N PRO A 17 10.08 12.20 -3.08
CA PRO A 17 8.81 11.63 -2.62
C PRO A 17 7.62 12.60 -2.76
N GLY A 18 7.87 13.89 -2.96
CA GLY A 18 6.82 14.91 -3.09
C GLY A 18 6.18 15.00 -4.48
N PHE A 19 6.82 14.46 -5.53
CA PHE A 19 6.32 14.53 -6.90
C PHE A 19 5.73 13.19 -7.36
N LEU A 20 6.58 12.16 -7.45
CA LEU A 20 6.17 10.85 -7.93
C LEU A 20 6.75 9.75 -7.04
N GLY A 21 8.01 9.87 -6.64
CA GLY A 21 8.74 8.79 -5.98
C GLY A 21 8.92 7.56 -6.86
N LEU A 22 9.79 6.64 -6.44
CA LEU A 22 10.02 5.39 -7.17
C LEU A 22 8.89 4.37 -6.93
N GLU A 23 8.29 4.35 -5.74
CA GLU A 23 7.28 3.35 -5.36
C GLU A 23 6.04 3.36 -6.27
N PRO A 24 5.42 4.50 -6.60
CA PRO A 24 4.26 4.52 -7.49
C PRO A 24 4.55 4.08 -8.92
N LEU A 25 5.78 4.27 -9.41
CA LEU A 25 6.20 3.76 -10.71
C LEU A 25 6.27 2.23 -10.70
N LEU A 26 6.79 1.66 -9.62
CA LEU A 26 6.86 0.21 -9.44
C LEU A 26 5.45 -0.38 -9.25
N ASP A 27 4.58 0.30 -8.51
CA ASP A 27 3.16 -0.07 -8.39
C ASP A 27 2.46 -0.05 -9.74
N LEU A 28 2.65 1.00 -10.55
CA LEU A 28 2.06 1.09 -11.87
C LEU A 28 2.56 -0.03 -12.79
N LEU A 29 3.87 -0.31 -12.79
CA LEU A 29 4.46 -1.38 -13.60
C LEU A 29 3.88 -2.75 -13.21
N LEU A 30 3.76 -3.03 -11.91
CA LEU A 30 3.16 -4.26 -11.40
C LEU A 30 1.67 -4.35 -11.74
N GLY A 31 0.92 -3.27 -11.56
CA GLY A 31 -0.50 -3.21 -11.88
C GLY A 31 -0.76 -3.47 -13.36
N VAL A 32 0.01 -2.82 -14.25
CA VAL A 32 -0.08 -3.04 -15.70
C VAL A 32 0.30 -4.48 -16.07
N HIS A 33 1.34 -5.05 -15.45
CA HIS A 33 1.71 -6.46 -15.65
C HIS A 33 0.58 -7.41 -15.25
N GLN A 34 -0.04 -7.20 -14.09
CA GLN A 34 -1.16 -8.02 -13.61
C GLN A 34 -2.39 -7.88 -14.51
N GLU A 35 -2.81 -6.65 -14.84
CA GLU A 35 -3.98 -6.40 -15.67
C GLU A 35 -3.81 -6.97 -17.09
N LEU A 36 -2.65 -6.76 -17.72
CA LEU A 36 -2.39 -7.30 -19.05
C LEU A 36 -2.32 -8.83 -19.03
N GLY A 37 -1.67 -9.42 -18.02
CA GLY A 37 -1.56 -10.87 -17.86
C GLY A 37 -2.91 -11.57 -17.62
N ALA A 38 -3.84 -10.91 -16.93
CA ALA A 38 -5.20 -11.42 -16.71
C ALA A 38 -6.15 -11.16 -17.89
N SER A 39 -5.77 -10.32 -18.84
CA SER A 39 -6.60 -9.94 -19.97
C SER A 39 -6.47 -10.90 -21.17
N HIS A 40 -7.42 -10.82 -22.10
CA HIS A 40 -7.33 -11.51 -23.39
C HIS A 40 -6.18 -11.00 -24.27
N LEU A 41 -5.62 -9.82 -23.95
CA LEU A 41 -4.49 -9.24 -24.67
C LEU A 41 -3.18 -9.97 -24.37
N ALA A 42 -3.12 -10.85 -23.36
CA ALA A 42 -1.93 -11.64 -23.04
C ALA A 42 -1.44 -12.51 -24.22
N GLN A 43 -2.29 -12.80 -25.21
CA GLN A 43 -1.93 -13.53 -26.43
C GLN A 43 -1.39 -12.64 -27.55
N ASP A 44 -1.55 -11.31 -27.46
CA ASP A 44 -0.96 -10.39 -28.42
C ASP A 44 0.57 -10.46 -28.31
N LYS A 45 1.25 -10.50 -29.45
CA LYS A 45 2.71 -10.67 -29.49
C LYS A 45 3.44 -9.60 -28.68
N TYR A 46 3.06 -8.33 -28.80
CA TYR A 46 3.76 -7.24 -28.12
C TYR A 46 3.50 -7.26 -26.61
N VAL A 47 2.29 -7.65 -26.22
CA VAL A 47 1.92 -7.80 -24.81
C VAL A 47 2.65 -9.00 -24.20
N ALA A 48 2.71 -10.13 -24.88
CA ALA A 48 3.46 -11.30 -24.43
C ALA A 48 4.95 -10.99 -24.26
N ASP A 49 5.56 -10.31 -25.24
CA ASP A 49 6.96 -9.88 -25.17
C ASP A 49 7.19 -8.92 -23.97
N PHE A 50 6.26 -7.99 -23.72
CA PHE A 50 6.30 -7.11 -22.56
C PHE A 50 6.17 -7.88 -21.24
N LEU A 51 5.19 -8.78 -21.12
CA LEU A 51 4.97 -9.58 -19.92
C LEU A 51 6.21 -10.44 -19.60
N GLN A 52 6.80 -11.07 -20.61
CA GLN A 52 8.03 -11.84 -20.47
C GLN A 52 9.21 -10.97 -19.99
N TRP A 53 9.30 -9.73 -20.45
CA TRP A 53 10.33 -8.79 -20.01
C TRP A 53 10.11 -8.30 -18.58
N VAL A 54 8.87 -8.01 -18.18
CA VAL A 54 8.56 -7.53 -16.82
C VAL A 54 8.61 -8.65 -15.79
N GLU A 55 8.33 -9.90 -16.16
CA GLU A 55 8.24 -11.03 -15.23
C GLU A 55 9.39 -11.13 -14.21
N PRO A 56 10.68 -11.11 -14.59
CA PRO A 56 11.78 -11.16 -13.61
C PRO A 56 11.81 -9.94 -12.69
N ILE A 57 11.35 -8.78 -13.15
CA ILE A 57 11.24 -7.57 -12.33
C ILE A 57 10.09 -7.74 -11.33
N ALA A 58 8.92 -8.20 -11.80
CA ALA A 58 7.75 -8.44 -10.98
C ALA A 58 8.04 -9.48 -9.89
N ALA A 59 8.72 -10.58 -10.21
CA ALA A 59 9.13 -11.61 -9.26
C ALA A 59 10.00 -11.02 -8.14
N ARG A 60 11.06 -10.28 -8.51
CA ARG A 60 11.94 -9.63 -7.52
C ARG A 60 11.22 -8.60 -6.67
N LEU A 61 10.30 -7.83 -7.26
CA LEU A 61 9.50 -6.87 -6.51
C LEU A 61 8.58 -7.56 -5.52
N LYS A 62 7.95 -8.68 -5.91
CA LYS A 62 7.12 -9.48 -5.00
C LYS A 62 7.95 -10.04 -3.84
N GLU A 63 9.17 -10.51 -4.09
CA GLU A 63 10.07 -11.04 -3.04
C GLU A 63 10.55 -9.99 -2.03
N VAL A 64 10.80 -8.75 -2.47
CA VAL A 64 11.39 -7.70 -1.62
C VAL A 64 10.31 -6.84 -0.94
N ARG A 65 9.11 -6.79 -1.50
CA ARG A 65 7.99 -6.04 -0.92
C ARG A 65 7.53 -6.68 0.37
N LEU A 66 7.04 -5.82 1.27
CA LEU A 66 6.38 -6.25 2.49
C LEU A 66 5.16 -7.10 2.13
N GLN A 67 5.07 -8.30 2.70
CA GLN A 67 4.01 -9.26 2.50
C GLN A 67 3.26 -9.53 3.80
N ARG A 68 2.04 -10.05 3.67
CA ARG A 68 1.24 -10.49 4.81
C ARG A 68 1.99 -11.50 5.68
N ASP A 69 2.77 -12.37 5.05
CA ASP A 69 3.49 -13.46 5.72
C ASP A 69 4.75 -13.00 6.46
N ASP A 70 5.15 -11.73 6.31
CA ASP A 70 6.15 -11.08 7.18
C ASP A 70 5.60 -10.81 8.59
N PHE A 71 4.29 -10.98 8.80
CA PHE A 71 3.60 -10.68 10.05
C PHE A 71 2.93 -11.91 10.65
N GLU A 72 3.14 -12.11 11.95
CA GLU A 72 2.40 -13.10 12.74
C GLU A 72 1.09 -12.50 13.26
N ILE A 73 -0.03 -13.17 12.97
CA ILE A 73 -1.34 -12.76 13.49
C ILE A 73 -1.45 -13.23 14.94
N LEU A 74 -1.25 -12.31 15.89
CA LEU A 74 -1.43 -12.61 17.31
C LEU A 74 -2.90 -12.72 17.70
N LYS A 75 -3.74 -11.77 17.25
CA LYS A 75 -5.15 -11.72 17.60
C LYS A 75 -5.94 -10.80 16.67
N VAL A 76 -7.16 -11.21 16.34
CA VAL A 76 -8.15 -10.33 15.70
C VAL A 76 -8.85 -9.51 16.80
N ILE A 77 -8.70 -8.19 16.79
CA ILE A 77 -9.23 -7.28 17.82
C ILE A 77 -10.54 -6.58 17.44
N GLY A 78 -10.94 -6.64 16.17
CA GLY A 78 -12.18 -6.06 15.67
C GLY A 78 -12.49 -6.54 14.26
N ARG A 79 -13.77 -6.49 13.87
CA ARG A 79 -14.23 -6.77 12.50
C ARG A 79 -15.18 -5.66 12.10
N GLY A 80 -14.82 -4.91 11.07
CA GLY A 80 -15.68 -3.91 10.45
C GLY A 80 -16.20 -4.38 9.09
N ALA A 81 -17.26 -3.74 8.59
CA ALA A 81 -17.66 -3.84 7.19
C ALA A 81 -17.03 -2.67 6.44
N PHE A 82 -16.18 -2.96 5.46
CA PHE A 82 -15.64 -1.97 4.53
C PHE A 82 -16.51 -2.00 3.26
N SER A 83 -17.11 -0.88 2.86
CA SER A 83 -17.96 -0.81 1.65
C SER A 83 -17.12 -0.56 0.39
N GLU A 84 -17.64 -0.99 -0.76
CA GLU A 84 -16.97 -1.01 -2.09
C GLU A 84 -16.45 0.35 -2.60
N VAL A 85 -16.73 1.47 -1.93
CA VAL A 85 -16.30 2.82 -2.34
C VAL A 85 -15.68 3.58 -1.17
N SER A 86 -14.81 2.92 -0.39
CA SER A 86 -14.12 3.63 0.70
C SER A 86 -13.05 4.58 0.13
N CYS A 87 -13.00 5.78 0.69
CA CYS A 87 -11.99 6.81 0.47
C CYS A 87 -10.63 6.38 1.08
N PHE A 88 -10.07 5.24 0.64
CA PHE A 88 -8.85 4.66 1.22
C PHE A 88 -7.66 5.61 1.14
N ARG A 89 -7.63 6.48 0.11
CA ARG A 89 -6.60 7.50 -0.04
C ARG A 89 -6.72 8.58 1.02
N GLU A 90 -7.93 9.01 1.32
CA GLU A 90 -8.21 10.04 2.31
C GLU A 90 -7.96 9.51 3.72
N GLU A 91 -8.37 8.28 4.01
CA GLU A 91 -8.08 7.62 5.29
C GLU A 91 -6.56 7.48 5.49
N ARG A 92 -5.85 6.94 4.49
CA ARG A 92 -4.38 6.88 4.51
C ARG A 92 -3.77 8.26 4.70
N ASP A 93 -4.25 9.27 3.98
CA ASP A 93 -3.72 10.63 4.07
C ASP A 93 -3.94 11.24 5.47
N VAL A 94 -5.07 10.96 6.13
CA VAL A 94 -5.31 11.33 7.52
C VAL A 94 -4.33 10.62 8.45
N LEU A 95 -4.09 9.32 8.27
CA LEU A 95 -3.16 8.55 9.09
C LEU A 95 -1.68 8.94 8.89
N VAL A 96 -1.32 9.45 7.69
CA VAL A 96 0.04 9.89 7.36
C VAL A 96 0.29 11.34 7.80
N LYS A 97 -0.68 12.24 7.58
CA LYS A 97 -0.53 13.70 7.78
C LYS A 97 -1.12 14.20 9.10
N GLY A 98 -1.88 13.36 9.81
CA GLY A 98 -2.54 13.71 11.07
C GLY A 98 -1.57 14.03 12.21
N ASP A 99 -2.05 14.77 13.21
CA ASP A 99 -1.29 15.03 14.44
C ASP A 99 -1.19 13.73 15.25
N ARG A 100 0.05 13.21 15.37
CA ARG A 100 0.38 11.96 16.08
C ARG A 100 -0.09 11.92 17.54
N ARG A 101 -0.44 13.06 18.14
CA ARG A 101 -1.01 13.11 19.49
C ARG A 101 -2.45 12.59 19.55
N TRP A 102 -3.18 12.67 18.44
CA TRP A 102 -4.61 12.38 18.37
C TRP A 102 -4.97 11.30 17.35
N ILE A 103 -4.16 11.16 16.31
CA ILE A 103 -4.36 10.21 15.21
C ILE A 103 -3.27 9.15 15.28
N THR A 104 -3.66 7.88 15.16
CA THR A 104 -2.70 6.79 15.09
C THR A 104 -1.80 6.93 13.87
N GLN A 105 -0.52 6.65 14.06
CA GLN A 105 0.45 6.74 12.98
C GLN A 105 0.40 5.49 12.10
N LEU A 106 0.30 5.71 10.79
CA LEU A 106 0.57 4.67 9.79
C LEU A 106 2.08 4.51 9.60
N HIS A 107 2.59 3.29 9.79
CA HIS A 107 3.99 2.94 9.56
C HIS A 107 4.21 2.40 8.16
N PHE A 108 3.37 1.48 7.71
CA PHE A 108 3.45 0.87 6.37
C PHE A 108 2.06 0.69 5.78
N ALA A 109 1.96 0.80 4.46
CA ALA A 109 0.79 0.41 3.70
C ALA A 109 1.23 -0.46 2.52
N PHE A 110 0.64 -1.65 2.39
CA PHE A 110 0.94 -2.58 1.32
C PHE A 110 -0.33 -3.35 0.95
N GLN A 111 -0.33 -4.05 -0.18
CA GLN A 111 -1.50 -4.75 -0.69
C GLN A 111 -1.09 -6.08 -1.32
N ASP A 112 -2.03 -7.03 -1.32
CA ASP A 112 -1.97 -8.23 -2.15
C ASP A 112 -3.17 -8.28 -3.11
N GLU A 113 -3.41 -9.43 -3.73
CA GLU A 113 -4.50 -9.63 -4.69
C GLU A 113 -5.91 -9.48 -4.07
N ASN A 114 -6.03 -9.57 -2.74
CA ASN A 114 -7.31 -9.63 -2.03
C ASN A 114 -7.51 -8.51 -1.01
N TYR A 115 -6.44 -7.96 -0.44
CA TYR A 115 -6.51 -7.06 0.72
C TYR A 115 -5.52 -5.90 0.64
N LEU A 116 -5.95 -4.76 1.21
CA LEU A 116 -5.09 -3.64 1.59
C LEU A 116 -4.72 -3.78 3.08
N TYR A 117 -3.43 -3.69 3.39
CA TYR A 117 -2.88 -3.79 4.72
C TYR A 117 -2.36 -2.44 5.20
N LEU A 118 -2.83 -1.99 6.35
CA LEU A 118 -2.37 -0.78 7.04
C LEU A 118 -1.72 -1.18 8.36
N VAL A 119 -0.42 -0.94 8.49
CA VAL A 119 0.35 -1.24 9.70
C VAL A 119 0.43 0.01 10.55
N MET A 120 -0.17 -0.03 11.73
CA MET A 120 -0.33 1.11 12.64
C MET A 120 0.11 0.76 14.06
N GLU A 121 0.21 1.77 14.92
CA GLU A 121 0.45 1.57 16.35
C GLU A 121 -0.69 0.79 17.03
N TYR A 122 -0.32 -0.14 17.93
CA TYR A 122 -1.28 -0.90 18.71
C TYR A 122 -1.58 -0.22 20.05
N TYR A 123 -2.87 0.05 20.31
CA TYR A 123 -3.34 0.58 21.60
C TYR A 123 -4.09 -0.48 22.40
N VAL A 124 -3.44 -0.97 23.47
CA VAL A 124 -3.98 -2.01 24.39
C VAL A 124 -5.25 -1.59 25.13
N GLY A 125 -5.54 -0.29 25.23
CA GLY A 125 -6.70 0.24 25.95
C GLY A 125 -8.04 -0.13 25.34
N GLY A 126 -8.06 -0.50 24.05
CA GLY A 126 -9.28 -0.73 23.30
C GLY A 126 -10.05 0.56 23.01
N ASP A 127 -11.24 0.43 22.45
CA ASP A 127 -12.09 1.56 22.11
C ASP A 127 -12.95 2.02 23.32
N LEU A 128 -13.44 3.27 23.24
CA LEU A 128 -14.25 3.89 24.28
C LEU A 128 -15.59 3.15 24.48
N LEU A 129 -16.17 2.55 23.45
CA LEU A 129 -17.42 1.81 23.56
C LEU A 129 -17.22 0.57 24.45
N THR A 130 -16.15 -0.19 24.23
CA THR A 130 -15.73 -1.32 25.08
C THR A 130 -15.51 -0.88 26.52
N LEU A 131 -14.92 0.30 26.74
CA LEU A 131 -14.77 0.87 28.07
C LEU A 131 -16.13 1.19 28.69
N LEU A 132 -17.01 1.91 27.99
CA LEU A 132 -18.33 2.30 28.47
C LEU A 132 -19.21 1.10 28.80
N SER A 133 -19.18 0.03 28.00
CA SER A 133 -19.93 -1.20 28.28
C SER A 133 -19.52 -1.84 29.61
N LYS A 134 -18.24 -1.76 30.02
CA LYS A 134 -17.78 -2.30 31.32
C LYS A 134 -18.24 -1.46 32.51
N PHE A 135 -18.46 -0.16 32.33
CA PHE A 135 -18.90 0.74 33.40
C PHE A 135 -20.42 0.92 33.46
N GLY A 136 -21.13 0.75 32.34
CA GLY A 136 -22.59 0.85 32.27
C GLY A 136 -23.34 -0.21 33.07
N GLU A 137 -22.72 -1.37 33.36
CA GLU A 137 -23.30 -2.39 34.23
C GLU A 137 -23.14 -2.10 35.74
N ARG A 138 -22.43 -1.04 36.13
CA ARG A 138 -22.12 -0.69 37.52
C ARG A 138 -22.88 0.52 38.06
N ILE A 139 -23.88 1.02 37.34
CA ILE A 139 -24.71 2.18 37.74
C ILE A 139 -26.17 1.74 37.82
#